data_AF-A0A7T5UQD7-F1
#
_entry.id   AF-A0A7T5UQD7-F1
#
_cell.length_a   1.000
_cell.length_b   1.000
_cell.length_c   1.000
_cell.angle_alpha   90.00
_cell.angle_beta   90.00
_cell.angle_gamma   90.00
#
_symmetry.space_group_name_H-M   'P 1'
#
loop_
_entity.id
_entity.type
_entity.pdbx_description
1 polymer ?
#
loop_
_entity_poly.entity_id
_entity_poly.type
_entity_poly.pdbx_seq_one_letter_code
_entity_poly.pdbx_strand_id
1 'polypeptide(L)'
;MEKDISASVSSGWQIESLFKQAFIRTKERFLTYFLILFITFFSTLVVLFGGALLTGIVFLIYSLTKLTVLVFFLGVVVLVIFVISVIYIASWGQLAINESLIHDPKLGSIETIKKVRPLVWGYFRYTILLILFSFGLSIYGFLSLGVVWIVWGVWGVFGVFVYLKQKRKGLDNLWVSKQMVSQRFWGILGRLALVYGVVWFIQLSFSFNENNSLRLISTVISFIAGPFIIAYIYEIYKNLSVPDKVKRPMIWIILSIIGGILLVIGLFFAMSAIMSSNLLPTLLQQMLNKPVYPTLFL
;
A
#
# COMPACT_ATOMS: atom_id res chain seq x y z
N MET A 1 -0.12 47.65 -4.15
CA MET A 1 -1.01 46.47 -4.21
C MET A 1 -0.22 45.18 -4.45
N GLU A 2 0.97 45.06 -3.85
CA GLU A 2 1.94 43.98 -4.14
C GLU A 2 2.50 43.35 -2.84
N LYS A 3 2.05 43.81 -1.67
CA LYS A 3 2.48 43.34 -0.34
C LYS A 3 1.57 42.25 0.27
N ASP A 4 0.39 42.00 -0.30
CA ASP A 4 -0.56 41.03 0.26
C ASP A 4 -0.48 39.62 -0.36
N ILE A 5 0.32 39.43 -1.41
CA ILE A 5 0.49 38.11 -2.04
C ILE A 5 1.56 37.28 -1.29
N SER A 6 2.54 37.91 -0.65
CA SER A 6 3.59 37.19 0.10
C SER A 6 3.10 36.64 1.45
N ALA A 7 2.06 37.24 2.04
CA ALA A 7 1.48 36.78 3.31
C ALA A 7 0.55 35.56 3.16
N SER A 8 -0.20 35.45 2.05
CA SER A 8 -1.10 34.30 1.82
C SER A 8 -0.35 33.04 1.42
N VAL A 9 0.76 33.16 0.67
CA VAL A 9 1.60 32.03 0.23
C VAL A 9 2.42 31.43 1.39
N SER A 10 2.77 32.21 2.42
CA SER A 10 3.51 31.69 3.59
C SER A 10 2.61 30.90 4.56
N SER A 11 1.31 31.20 4.60
CA SER A 11 0.34 30.60 5.54
C SER A 11 0.00 29.13 5.25
N GLY A 12 -0.04 28.72 3.97
CA GLY A 12 -0.48 27.37 3.57
C GLY A 12 0.49 26.24 3.93
N TRP A 13 1.76 26.56 4.18
CA TRP A 13 2.81 25.58 4.49
C TRP A 13 3.11 25.43 5.98
N GLN A 14 2.47 26.24 6.82
CA GLN A 14 2.58 26.14 8.28
C GLN A 14 1.98 24.82 8.74
N ILE A 15 2.63 24.15 9.69
CA ILE A 15 2.18 22.84 10.17
C ILE A 15 0.78 22.96 10.79
N GLU A 16 0.51 24.05 11.51
CA GLU A 16 -0.79 24.32 12.12
C GLU A 16 -1.92 24.42 11.10
N SER A 17 -1.71 25.15 9.99
CA SER A 17 -2.74 25.32 8.96
C SER A 17 -3.02 24.00 8.24
N LEU A 18 -1.98 23.25 7.89
CA LEU A 18 -2.11 21.91 7.31
C LEU A 18 -2.86 20.95 8.26
N PHE A 19 -2.51 20.97 9.54
CA PHE A 19 -3.15 20.12 10.56
C PHE A 19 -4.63 20.48 10.73
N LYS A 20 -4.94 21.77 10.85
CA LYS A 20 -6.31 22.27 11.00
C LYS A 20 -7.18 21.91 9.78
N GLN A 21 -6.68 22.13 8.57
CA GLN A 21 -7.41 21.80 7.35
C GLN A 21 -7.60 20.29 7.18
N ALA A 22 -6.56 19.50 7.45
CA ALA A 22 -6.65 18.05 7.43
C ALA A 22 -7.66 17.51 8.46
N PHE A 23 -7.68 18.09 9.66
CA PHE A 23 -8.63 17.71 10.71
C PHE A 23 -10.08 18.04 10.33
N ILE A 24 -10.34 19.24 9.82
CA ILE A 24 -11.67 19.66 9.33
C ILE A 24 -12.15 18.69 8.23
N ARG A 25 -11.31 18.47 7.21
CA ARG A 25 -11.60 17.54 6.10
C ARG A 25 -11.88 16.12 6.59
N THR A 26 -11.10 15.65 7.55
CA THR A 26 -11.27 14.31 8.15
C THR A 26 -12.60 14.23 8.87
N LYS A 27 -12.90 15.17 9.77
CA LYS A 27 -14.14 15.21 10.54
C LYS A 27 -15.37 15.20 9.63
N GLU A 28 -15.37 16.04 8.59
CA GLU A 28 -16.50 16.17 7.67
C GLU A 28 -16.75 14.91 6.84
N ARG A 29 -15.69 14.15 6.53
CA ARG A 29 -15.73 13.03 5.56
C ARG A 29 -15.50 11.68 6.20
N PHE A 30 -15.33 11.63 7.53
CA PHE A 30 -15.02 10.43 8.28
C PHE A 30 -16.03 9.31 8.03
N LEU A 31 -17.32 9.62 8.04
CA LEU A 31 -18.37 8.62 7.79
C LEU A 31 -18.29 8.03 6.38
N THR A 32 -18.08 8.86 5.36
CA THR A 32 -17.93 8.39 3.98
C THR A 32 -16.70 7.50 3.84
N TYR A 33 -15.58 7.91 4.41
CA TYR A 33 -14.35 7.12 4.49
C TYR A 33 -14.58 5.77 5.17
N PHE A 34 -15.24 5.79 6.34
CA PHE A 34 -15.56 4.60 7.14
C PHE A 34 -16.36 3.59 6.34
N LEU A 35 -17.43 4.03 5.67
CA LEU A 35 -18.30 3.17 4.87
C LEU A 35 -17.53 2.56 3.68
N ILE A 36 -16.69 3.33 3.01
CA ILE A 36 -15.87 2.83 1.90
C ILE A 36 -14.83 1.82 2.40
N LEU A 37 -14.21 2.08 3.55
CA LEU A 37 -13.26 1.16 4.16
C LEU A 37 -13.94 -0.17 4.50
N PHE A 38 -15.14 -0.13 5.07
CA PHE A 38 -15.94 -1.32 5.33
C PHE A 38 -16.26 -2.09 4.04
N ILE A 39 -16.77 -1.41 3.01
CA ILE A 39 -17.04 -2.03 1.70
C ILE A 39 -15.78 -2.68 1.12
N THR A 40 -14.63 -2.01 1.21
CA THR A 40 -13.34 -2.52 0.72
C THR A 40 -12.90 -3.75 1.51
N PHE A 41 -13.09 -3.74 2.84
CA PHE A 41 -12.80 -4.87 3.71
C PHE A 41 -13.63 -6.10 3.34
N PHE A 42 -14.95 -5.96 3.20
CA PHE A 42 -15.81 -7.09 2.78
C PHE A 42 -15.49 -7.58 1.37
N SER A 43 -15.19 -6.67 0.44
CA SER A 43 -14.77 -7.05 -0.91
C SER A 43 -13.46 -7.85 -0.89
N THR A 44 -12.55 -7.50 0.01
CA THR A 44 -11.31 -8.26 0.22
C THR A 44 -11.60 -9.64 0.81
N LEU A 45 -12.48 -9.75 1.81
CA LEU A 45 -12.90 -11.03 2.36
C LEU A 45 -13.53 -11.95 1.30
N VAL A 46 -14.34 -11.41 0.39
CA VAL A 46 -14.92 -12.18 -0.73
C VAL A 46 -13.82 -12.75 -1.63
N VAL A 47 -12.79 -11.97 -1.95
CA VAL A 47 -11.64 -12.46 -2.74
C VAL A 47 -10.85 -13.52 -1.98
N LEU A 48 -10.61 -13.33 -0.68
CA LEU A 48 -9.91 -14.31 0.16
C LEU A 48 -10.68 -15.63 0.23
N PHE A 49 -11.98 -15.57 0.48
CA PHE A 49 -12.84 -16.75 0.51
C PHE A 49 -12.90 -17.45 -0.84
N GLY A 50 -13.06 -16.69 -1.94
CA GLY A 50 -13.00 -17.22 -3.29
C GLY A 50 -11.65 -17.92 -3.60
N GLY A 51 -10.53 -17.33 -3.17
CA GLY A 51 -9.21 -17.94 -3.27
C GLY A 51 -9.12 -19.26 -2.50
N ALA A 52 -9.57 -19.28 -1.24
CA ALA A 52 -9.59 -20.49 -0.42
C ALA A 52 -10.43 -21.61 -1.04
N LEU A 53 -11.61 -21.29 -1.60
CA LEU A 53 -12.45 -22.24 -2.32
C LEU A 53 -11.74 -22.81 -3.55
N LEU A 54 -11.10 -21.96 -4.37
CA LEU A 54 -10.35 -22.42 -5.55
C LEU A 54 -9.18 -23.33 -5.16
N THR A 55 -8.44 -22.99 -4.09
CA THR A 55 -7.39 -23.86 -3.55
C THR A 55 -7.96 -25.19 -3.06
N GLY A 56 -9.12 -25.18 -2.39
CA GLY A 56 -9.83 -26.39 -1.98
C GLY A 56 -10.20 -27.29 -3.17
N ILE A 57 -10.66 -26.71 -4.28
CA ILE A 57 -10.97 -27.45 -5.52
C ILE A 57 -9.70 -28.10 -6.09
N VAL A 58 -8.58 -27.36 -6.16
CA VAL A 58 -7.29 -27.91 -6.63
C VAL A 58 -6.83 -29.08 -5.76
N PHE A 59 -7.01 -28.96 -4.44
CA PHE A 59 -6.69 -30.05 -3.50
C PHE A 59 -7.61 -31.27 -3.66
N LEU A 60 -8.89 -31.08 -3.93
CA LEU A 60 -9.82 -32.18 -4.22
C LEU A 60 -9.44 -32.89 -5.53
N ILE A 61 -9.09 -32.15 -6.58
CA ILE A 61 -8.60 -32.72 -7.85
C ILE A 61 -7.34 -33.55 -7.62
N TYR A 62 -6.40 -33.05 -6.80
CA TYR A 62 -5.22 -33.82 -6.41
C TYR A 62 -5.59 -35.12 -5.69
N SER A 63 -6.53 -35.04 -4.75
CA SER A 63 -6.95 -36.20 -3.96
C SER A 63 -7.57 -37.30 -4.81
N LEU A 64 -8.33 -36.92 -5.85
CA LEU A 64 -9.01 -37.85 -6.78
C LEU A 64 -8.09 -38.41 -7.87
N THR A 65 -7.28 -37.55 -8.49
CA THR A 65 -6.48 -37.94 -9.68
C THR A 65 -5.08 -38.42 -9.34
N LYS A 66 -4.51 -37.97 -8.22
CA LYS A 66 -3.09 -38.12 -7.86
C LYS A 66 -2.10 -37.64 -8.92
N LEU A 67 -2.56 -36.84 -9.90
CA LEU A 67 -1.73 -36.30 -10.98
C LEU A 67 -1.05 -35.00 -10.56
N THR A 68 0.17 -35.10 -10.03
CA THR A 68 0.94 -33.95 -9.53
C THR A 68 1.14 -32.86 -10.58
N VAL A 69 1.40 -33.23 -11.83
CA VAL A 69 1.65 -32.26 -12.92
C VAL A 69 0.42 -31.40 -13.19
N LEU A 70 -0.77 -32.01 -13.30
CA LEU A 70 -2.02 -31.30 -13.53
C LEU A 70 -2.32 -30.30 -12.39
N VAL A 71 -2.16 -30.77 -11.15
CA VAL A 71 -2.42 -29.97 -9.95
C VAL A 71 -1.47 -28.80 -9.84
N PHE A 72 -0.20 -28.99 -10.22
CA PHE A 72 0.78 -27.92 -10.25
C PHE A 72 0.35 -26.79 -11.22
N PHE A 73 -0.01 -27.14 -12.47
CA PHE A 73 -0.47 -26.14 -13.45
C PHE A 73 -1.74 -25.41 -12.99
N LEU A 74 -2.74 -26.14 -12.47
CA LEU A 74 -3.95 -25.54 -11.93
C LEU A 74 -3.65 -24.63 -10.73
N GLY A 75 -2.76 -25.05 -9.83
CA GLY A 75 -2.31 -24.26 -8.69
C GLY A 75 -1.68 -22.94 -9.10
N VAL A 76 -0.82 -22.95 -10.12
CA VAL A 76 -0.22 -21.72 -10.67
C VAL A 76 -1.28 -20.79 -11.25
N VAL A 77 -2.24 -21.30 -12.02
CA VAL A 77 -3.33 -20.50 -12.59
C VAL A 77 -4.18 -19.86 -11.50
N VAL A 78 -4.59 -20.64 -10.49
CA VAL A 78 -5.36 -20.14 -9.34
C VAL A 78 -4.58 -19.06 -8.58
N LEU A 79 -3.28 -19.26 -8.35
CA LEU A 79 -2.43 -18.28 -7.68
C LEU A 79 -2.38 -16.96 -8.46
N VAL A 80 -2.20 -17.02 -9.78
CA VAL A 80 -2.16 -15.81 -10.64
C VAL A 80 -3.48 -15.06 -10.61
N ILE A 81 -4.62 -15.77 -10.75
CA ILE A 81 -5.95 -15.16 -10.68
C ILE A 81 -6.18 -14.51 -9.30
N PHE A 82 -5.79 -15.20 -8.24
CA PHE A 82 -5.93 -14.70 -6.87
C PHE A 82 -5.11 -13.42 -6.66
N VAL A 83 -3.83 -13.41 -7.05
CA VAL A 83 -2.96 -12.24 -6.95
C VAL A 83 -3.51 -11.06 -7.76
N ILE A 84 -3.94 -11.29 -9.01
CA ILE A 84 -4.56 -10.25 -9.85
C ILE A 84 -5.81 -9.66 -9.18
N SER A 85 -6.66 -10.53 -8.61
CA SER A 85 -7.90 -10.11 -7.94
C SER A 85 -7.62 -9.29 -6.68
N VAL A 86 -6.64 -9.69 -5.87
CA VAL A 86 -6.21 -8.96 -4.68
C VAL A 86 -5.67 -7.58 -5.05
N ILE A 87 -4.78 -7.50 -6.06
CA ILE A 87 -4.24 -6.22 -6.53
C ILE A 87 -5.37 -5.33 -7.07
N TYR A 88 -6.32 -5.87 -7.82
CA TYR A 88 -7.45 -5.12 -8.35
C TYR A 88 -8.33 -4.51 -7.24
N ILE A 89 -8.72 -5.31 -6.24
CA ILE A 89 -9.52 -4.83 -5.11
C ILE A 89 -8.73 -3.81 -4.27
N ALA A 90 -7.44 -4.05 -4.03
CA ALA A 90 -6.58 -3.09 -3.33
C ALA A 90 -6.49 -1.76 -4.09
N SER A 91 -6.29 -1.79 -5.41
CA SER A 91 -6.29 -0.61 -6.27
C SER A 91 -7.63 0.15 -6.21
N TRP A 92 -8.75 -0.56 -6.29
CA TRP A 92 -10.08 0.06 -6.18
C TRP A 92 -10.31 0.69 -4.81
N GLY A 93 -10.03 -0.04 -3.73
CA GLY A 93 -10.17 0.43 -2.36
C GLY A 93 -9.30 1.66 -2.09
N GLN A 94 -8.05 1.64 -2.54
CA GLN A 94 -7.13 2.77 -2.39
C GLN A 94 -7.65 4.02 -3.11
N LEU A 95 -8.16 3.91 -4.34
CA LEU A 95 -8.77 5.03 -5.05
C LEU A 95 -10.02 5.56 -4.33
N ALA A 96 -10.93 4.67 -3.94
CA ALA A 96 -12.19 5.03 -3.28
C ALA A 96 -11.93 5.77 -1.96
N ILE A 97 -11.00 5.23 -1.15
CA ILE A 97 -10.59 5.82 0.13
C ILE A 97 -10.01 7.22 -0.10
N ASN A 98 -9.07 7.38 -1.02
CA ASN A 98 -8.45 8.68 -1.28
C ASN A 98 -9.47 9.68 -1.86
N GLU A 99 -10.27 9.28 -2.84
CA GLU A 99 -11.28 10.16 -3.47
C GLU A 99 -12.32 10.66 -2.44
N SER A 100 -12.73 9.80 -1.50
CA SER A 100 -13.69 10.17 -0.44
C SER A 100 -13.22 11.33 0.43
N LEU A 101 -11.91 11.42 0.67
CA LEU A 101 -11.32 12.43 1.52
C LEU A 101 -10.98 13.71 0.75
N ILE A 102 -10.68 13.62 -0.55
CA ILE A 102 -10.14 14.77 -1.30
C ILE A 102 -11.16 15.51 -2.17
N HIS A 103 -12.23 14.85 -2.63
CA HIS A 103 -13.08 15.42 -3.67
C HIS A 103 -13.95 16.61 -3.21
N ASP A 104 -14.08 17.65 -4.02
CA ASP A 104 -14.92 18.82 -3.71
C ASP A 104 -15.96 18.98 -4.83
N PRO A 105 -17.29 18.94 -4.55
CA PRO A 105 -17.98 18.85 -3.25
C PRO A 105 -17.92 17.47 -2.57
N LYS A 106 -18.32 17.41 -1.30
CA LYS A 106 -18.43 16.14 -0.54
C LYS A 106 -19.43 15.21 -1.21
N LEU A 107 -19.00 14.00 -1.57
CA LEU A 107 -19.83 12.95 -2.15
C LEU A 107 -20.24 11.91 -1.10
N GLY A 108 -21.37 11.26 -1.35
CA GLY A 108 -21.74 10.04 -0.64
C GLY A 108 -20.80 8.88 -0.98
N SER A 109 -20.84 7.82 -0.17
CA SER A 109 -19.98 6.63 -0.34
C SER A 109 -20.24 5.92 -1.68
N ILE A 110 -21.52 5.73 -2.02
CA ILE A 110 -21.95 5.09 -3.28
C ILE A 110 -21.53 5.93 -4.50
N GLU A 111 -21.67 7.25 -4.40
CA GLU A 111 -21.29 8.18 -5.48
C GLU A 111 -19.79 8.17 -5.72
N THR A 112 -19.01 8.14 -4.62
CA THR A 112 -17.55 8.03 -4.69
C THR A 112 -17.15 6.73 -5.38
N ILE A 113 -17.77 5.60 -5.01
CA ILE A 113 -17.53 4.29 -5.64
C ILE A 113 -17.84 4.32 -7.13
N LYS A 114 -19.01 4.85 -7.52
CA LYS A 114 -19.41 4.96 -8.93
C LYS A 114 -18.41 5.81 -9.72
N LYS A 115 -17.92 6.89 -9.11
CA LYS A 115 -16.96 7.81 -9.73
C LYS A 115 -15.58 7.20 -9.92
N VAL A 116 -15.07 6.43 -8.95
CA VAL A 116 -13.75 5.80 -9.07
C VAL A 116 -13.75 4.55 -9.94
N ARG A 117 -14.88 3.84 -10.07
CA ARG A 117 -15.02 2.61 -10.86
C ARG A 117 -14.39 2.67 -12.26
N PRO A 118 -14.65 3.69 -13.11
CA PRO A 118 -14.02 3.76 -14.45
C PRO A 118 -12.51 4.02 -14.41
N LEU A 119 -11.97 4.50 -13.28
CA LEU A 119 -10.54 4.81 -13.11
C LEU A 119 -9.74 3.59 -12.62
N VAL A 120 -10.40 2.58 -12.05
CA VAL A 120 -9.74 1.43 -11.41
C VAL A 120 -8.78 0.73 -12.36
N TRP A 121 -9.18 0.50 -13.60
CA TRP A 121 -8.36 -0.26 -14.53
C TRP A 121 -7.04 0.44 -14.89
N GLY A 122 -7.08 1.75 -15.05
CA GLY A 122 -5.86 2.53 -15.29
C GLY A 122 -4.96 2.54 -14.05
N TYR A 123 -5.55 2.62 -12.86
CA TYR A 123 -4.79 2.62 -11.60
C TYR A 123 -4.21 1.26 -11.28
N PHE A 124 -4.96 0.18 -11.54
CA PHE A 124 -4.51 -1.20 -11.43
C PHE A 124 -3.24 -1.45 -12.25
N ARG A 125 -3.21 -0.97 -13.50
CA ARG A 125 -2.00 -1.03 -14.35
C ARG A 125 -0.84 -0.23 -13.76
N TYR A 126 -1.11 0.96 -13.20
CA TYR A 126 -0.11 1.74 -12.49
C TYR A 126 0.42 0.98 -11.26
N THR A 127 -0.46 0.37 -10.46
CA THR A 127 -0.10 -0.42 -9.28
C THR A 127 0.75 -1.63 -9.65
N ILE A 128 0.42 -2.39 -10.70
CA ILE A 128 1.26 -3.50 -11.18
C ILE A 128 2.65 -3.00 -11.56
N LEU A 129 2.74 -1.94 -12.35
CA LEU A 129 4.04 -1.38 -12.77
C LEU A 129 4.82 -0.86 -11.57
N LEU A 130 4.16 -0.26 -10.59
CA LEU A 130 4.78 0.21 -9.36
C LEU A 130 5.30 -0.97 -8.53
N ILE A 131 4.53 -2.05 -8.39
CA ILE A 131 4.95 -3.25 -7.68
C ILE A 131 6.17 -3.88 -8.36
N LEU A 132 6.13 -4.06 -9.69
CA LEU A 132 7.27 -4.60 -10.45
C LEU A 132 8.51 -3.70 -10.31
N PHE A 133 8.30 -2.38 -10.38
CA PHE A 133 9.38 -1.41 -10.22
C PHE A 133 10.00 -1.46 -8.81
N SER A 134 9.18 -1.46 -7.77
CA SER A 134 9.60 -1.53 -6.37
C SER A 134 10.22 -2.89 -6.02
N PHE A 135 9.68 -3.98 -6.58
CA PHE A 135 10.27 -5.32 -6.45
C PHE A 135 11.69 -5.32 -6.99
N GLY A 136 11.90 -4.82 -8.20
CA GLY A 136 13.23 -4.69 -8.79
C GLY A 136 14.21 -3.83 -7.98
N LEU A 137 13.72 -2.81 -7.29
CA LEU A 137 14.54 -1.98 -6.41
C LEU A 137 14.83 -2.58 -5.03
N SER A 138 14.18 -3.69 -4.67
CA SER A 138 14.24 -4.23 -3.31
C SER A 138 15.64 -4.66 -2.90
N ILE A 139 16.44 -5.20 -3.82
CA ILE A 139 17.85 -5.56 -3.55
C ILE A 139 18.70 -4.35 -3.13
N TYR A 140 18.52 -3.21 -3.80
CA TYR A 140 19.20 -1.96 -3.43
C TYR A 140 18.64 -1.38 -2.13
N GLY A 141 17.38 -1.65 -1.80
CA GLY A 141 16.79 -1.40 -0.49
C GLY A 141 17.58 -2.08 0.62
N PHE A 142 17.80 -3.38 0.52
CA PHE A 142 18.60 -4.13 1.50
C PHE A 142 20.06 -3.65 1.55
N LEU A 143 20.71 -3.49 0.40
CA LEU A 143 22.12 -3.05 0.33
C LEU A 143 22.34 -1.64 0.90
N SER A 144 21.32 -0.78 0.86
CA SER A 144 21.36 0.58 1.40
C SER A 144 20.80 0.69 2.83
N LEU A 145 20.59 -0.43 3.53
CA LEU A 145 19.98 -0.47 4.86
C LEU A 145 18.63 0.28 4.93
N GLY A 146 17.84 0.18 3.86
CA GLY A 146 16.49 0.74 3.78
C GLY A 146 16.42 2.19 3.29
N VAL A 147 17.54 2.90 3.08
CA VAL A 147 17.54 4.29 2.60
C VAL A 147 16.80 4.42 1.26
N VAL A 148 17.01 3.49 0.32
CA VAL A 148 16.31 3.48 -0.96
C VAL A 148 14.80 3.36 -0.76
N TRP A 149 14.32 2.51 0.15
CA TRP A 149 12.88 2.38 0.43
C TRP A 149 12.27 3.66 0.99
N ILE A 150 12.98 4.36 1.89
CA ILE A 150 12.52 5.64 2.45
C ILE A 150 12.40 6.68 1.34
N VAL A 151 13.44 6.84 0.51
CA VAL A 151 13.44 7.80 -0.60
C VAL A 151 12.28 7.54 -1.56
N TRP A 152 12.05 6.29 -1.94
CA TRP A 152 10.96 5.93 -2.85
C TRP A 152 9.58 6.01 -2.20
N GLY A 153 9.45 5.72 -0.91
CA GLY A 153 8.22 5.94 -0.16
C GLY A 153 7.83 7.43 -0.17
N VAL A 154 8.80 8.31 0.06
CA VAL A 154 8.59 9.77 0.05
C VAL A 154 8.31 10.27 -1.37
N TRP A 155 9.05 9.83 -2.38
CA TRP A 155 8.78 10.18 -3.78
C TRP A 155 7.43 9.66 -4.29
N GLY A 156 6.96 8.52 -3.78
CA GLY A 156 5.69 7.90 -4.16
C GLY A 156 4.47 8.43 -3.40
N VAL A 157 4.66 9.25 -2.37
CA VAL A 157 3.59 9.61 -1.42
C VAL A 157 2.39 10.30 -2.07
N PHE A 158 2.58 11.06 -3.16
CA PHE A 158 1.51 11.73 -3.89
C PHE A 158 1.02 10.96 -5.13
N GLY A 159 1.52 9.75 -5.40
CA GLY A 159 1.23 9.00 -6.62
C GLY A 159 -0.27 8.82 -6.87
N VAL A 160 -1.05 8.54 -5.82
CA VAL A 160 -2.51 8.37 -5.91
C VAL A 160 -3.22 9.67 -6.27
N PHE A 161 -2.83 10.79 -5.65
CA PHE A 161 -3.44 12.10 -5.92
C PHE A 161 -3.12 12.60 -7.31
N VAL A 162 -1.87 12.42 -7.75
CA VAL A 162 -1.47 12.69 -9.13
C VAL A 162 -2.29 11.84 -10.10
N TYR A 163 -2.48 10.56 -9.82
CA TYR A 163 -3.29 9.68 -10.66
C TYR A 163 -4.74 10.15 -10.73
N LEU A 164 -5.37 10.45 -9.60
CA LEU A 164 -6.76 10.94 -9.54
C LEU A 164 -6.96 12.24 -10.32
N LYS A 165 -5.95 13.13 -10.33
CA LYS A 165 -6.01 14.42 -11.02
C LYS A 165 -5.64 14.34 -12.51
N GLN A 166 -4.56 13.66 -12.85
CA GLN A 166 -3.94 13.73 -14.18
C GLN A 166 -4.14 12.45 -15.01
N LYS A 167 -4.46 11.32 -14.37
CA LYS A 167 -4.74 10.02 -15.02
C LYS A 167 -3.65 9.62 -16.03
N ARG A 168 -2.38 9.94 -15.74
CA ARG A 168 -1.28 9.61 -16.67
C ARG A 168 -1.10 8.10 -16.77
N LYS A 169 -0.57 7.64 -17.90
CA LYS A 169 -0.31 6.22 -18.15
C LYS A 169 1.03 5.80 -17.55
N GLY A 170 1.17 4.51 -17.24
CA GLY A 170 2.41 3.92 -16.74
C GLY A 170 2.87 4.55 -15.42
N LEU A 171 4.19 4.64 -15.23
CA LEU A 171 4.81 5.22 -14.03
C LEU A 171 4.87 6.76 -14.04
N ASP A 172 4.27 7.44 -15.02
CA ASP A 172 4.36 8.90 -15.11
C ASP A 172 3.77 9.62 -13.88
N ASN A 173 2.76 9.04 -13.22
CA ASN A 173 2.22 9.59 -11.97
C ASN A 173 3.26 9.54 -10.83
N LEU A 174 4.09 8.48 -10.78
CA LEU A 174 5.20 8.37 -9.84
C LEU A 174 6.27 9.43 -10.14
N TRP A 175 6.56 9.69 -11.42
CA TRP A 175 7.57 10.67 -11.83
C TRP A 175 7.15 12.11 -11.54
N VAL A 176 5.87 12.43 -11.76
CA VAL A 176 5.30 13.71 -11.32
C VAL A 176 5.38 13.83 -9.80
N SER A 177 4.95 12.79 -9.05
CA SER A 177 5.04 12.79 -7.59
C SER A 177 6.47 13.02 -7.11
N LYS A 178 7.46 12.32 -7.68
CA LYS A 178 8.88 12.54 -7.42
C LYS A 178 9.28 14.00 -7.62
N GLN A 179 8.95 14.58 -8.79
CA GLN A 179 9.32 15.96 -9.10
C GLN A 179 8.66 16.97 -8.16
N MET A 180 7.40 16.75 -7.78
CA MET A 180 6.71 17.58 -6.79
C MET A 180 7.42 17.51 -5.44
N VAL A 181 7.79 16.30 -5.00
CA VAL A 181 8.49 16.08 -3.73
C VAL A 181 9.90 16.67 -3.75
N SER A 182 10.63 16.60 -4.87
CA SER A 182 11.99 17.14 -5.00
C SER A 182 12.07 18.64 -4.75
N GLN A 183 10.97 19.40 -4.91
CA GLN A 183 10.94 20.83 -4.61
C GLN A 183 11.20 21.12 -3.13
N ARG A 184 10.73 20.23 -2.23
CA ARG A 184 10.77 20.42 -0.78
C ARG A 184 11.00 19.10 -0.05
N PHE A 185 11.94 18.29 -0.52
CA PHE A 185 12.12 16.91 -0.07
C PHE A 185 12.22 16.78 1.45
N TRP A 186 13.15 17.52 2.08
CA TRP A 186 13.36 17.50 3.53
C TRP A 186 12.15 18.04 4.30
N GLY A 187 11.49 19.07 3.78
CA GLY A 187 10.28 19.63 4.39
C GLY A 187 9.11 18.65 4.38
N ILE A 188 8.96 17.86 3.31
CA ILE A 188 7.92 16.82 3.21
C ILE A 188 8.29 15.64 4.10
N LEU A 189 9.53 15.14 3.99
CA LEU A 189 10.02 14.02 4.81
C LEU A 189 9.87 14.32 6.31
N GLY A 190 10.29 15.51 6.78
CA GLY A 190 10.16 15.89 8.18
C GLY A 190 8.71 15.95 8.67
N ARG A 191 7.78 16.47 7.84
CA ARG A 191 6.34 16.50 8.16
C ARG A 191 5.71 15.11 8.20
N LEU A 192 6.06 14.25 7.24
CA LEU A 192 5.63 12.86 7.25
C LEU A 192 6.18 12.12 8.46
N ALA A 193 7.48 12.25 8.74
CA ALA A 193 8.13 11.65 9.89
C ALA A 193 7.51 12.12 11.21
N LEU A 194 7.11 13.40 11.32
CA LEU A 194 6.40 13.91 12.49
C LEU A 194 5.05 13.21 12.66
N VAL A 195 4.19 13.22 11.63
CA VAL A 195 2.84 12.64 11.74
C VAL A 195 2.88 11.13 11.95
N TYR A 196 3.66 10.40 11.14
CA TYR A 196 3.81 8.96 11.29
C TYR A 196 4.53 8.60 12.58
N GLY A 197 5.54 9.38 12.99
CA GLY A 197 6.28 9.17 14.24
C GLY A 197 5.41 9.34 15.48
N VAL A 198 4.51 10.33 15.50
CA VAL A 198 3.54 10.51 16.59
C VAL A 198 2.58 9.32 16.65
N VAL A 199 2.01 8.91 15.52
CA VAL A 199 1.09 7.75 15.48
C VAL A 199 1.78 6.48 15.91
N TRP A 200 3.01 6.25 15.43
CA TRP A 200 3.82 5.10 15.79
C TRP A 200 4.21 5.11 17.27
N PHE A 201 4.61 6.26 17.82
CA PHE A 201 4.95 6.42 19.24
C PHE A 201 3.75 6.13 20.15
N ILE A 202 2.56 6.61 19.76
CA ILE A 202 1.32 6.32 20.48
C ILE A 202 1.03 4.81 20.44
N GLN A 203 1.11 4.18 19.26
CA GLN A 203 0.91 2.74 19.11
C GLN A 203 1.91 1.93 19.95
N LEU A 204 3.19 2.31 19.93
CA LEU A 204 4.25 1.65 20.68
C LEU A 204 4.00 1.73 22.19
N SER A 205 3.59 2.89 22.69
CA SER A 205 3.26 3.12 24.10
C SER A 205 2.14 2.19 24.60
N PHE A 206 1.16 1.89 23.74
CA PHE A 206 0.08 0.95 24.08
C PHE A 206 0.47 -0.51 23.89
N SER A 207 1.40 -0.81 22.96
CA SER A 207 1.78 -2.18 22.62
C SER A 207 2.59 -2.89 23.70
N PHE A 208 3.34 -2.16 24.52
CA PHE A 208 4.10 -2.73 25.65
C PHE A 208 3.23 -3.16 26.83
N ASN A 209 1.94 -2.88 26.81
CA ASN A 209 1.04 -3.33 27.85
C ASN A 209 0.41 -4.68 27.49
N GLU A 210 0.42 -5.62 28.45
CA GLU A 210 -0.22 -6.94 28.30
C GLU A 210 -1.75 -6.88 28.36
N ASN A 211 -2.32 -5.73 28.75
CA ASN A 211 -3.76 -5.56 28.86
C ASN A 211 -4.43 -5.48 27.47
N ASN A 212 -5.30 -6.45 27.17
CA ASN A 212 -6.09 -6.53 25.94
C ASN A 212 -6.91 -5.25 25.65
N SER A 213 -7.37 -4.53 26.68
CA SER A 213 -8.12 -3.27 26.50
C SER A 213 -7.25 -2.16 25.90
N LEU A 214 -5.96 -2.09 26.26
CA LEU A 214 -5.04 -1.09 25.71
C LEU A 214 -4.67 -1.39 24.26
N ARG A 215 -4.62 -2.69 23.90
CA ARG A 215 -4.46 -3.11 22.49
C ARG A 215 -5.64 -2.65 21.64
N LEU A 216 -6.88 -2.80 22.11
CA LEU A 216 -8.06 -2.30 21.39
C LEU A 216 -8.00 -0.78 21.15
N ILE A 217 -7.58 -0.02 22.16
CA ILE A 217 -7.39 1.44 22.02
C ILE A 217 -6.36 1.76 20.93
N SER A 218 -5.24 1.04 20.89
CA SER A 218 -4.22 1.23 19.85
C SER A 218 -4.78 1.01 18.43
N THR A 219 -5.65 0.00 18.26
CA THR A 219 -6.32 -0.27 16.98
C THR A 219 -7.27 0.86 16.59
N VAL A 220 -8.07 1.37 17.54
CA VAL A 220 -8.99 2.49 17.31
C VAL A 220 -8.23 3.76 16.94
N ILE A 221 -7.12 4.06 17.61
CA ILE A 221 -6.27 5.23 17.28
C ILE A 221 -5.72 5.10 15.86
N SER A 222 -5.21 3.92 15.50
CA SER A 222 -4.68 3.65 14.15
C SER A 222 -5.74 3.86 13.08
N PHE A 223 -6.95 3.39 13.37
CA PHE A 223 -8.10 3.51 12.50
C PHE A 223 -8.52 4.97 12.27
N ILE A 224 -8.50 5.79 13.32
CA ILE A 224 -8.83 7.23 13.24
C ILE A 224 -7.69 8.04 12.60
N ALA A 225 -6.44 7.64 12.83
CA ALA A 225 -5.27 8.31 12.27
C ALA A 225 -5.17 8.14 10.74
N GLY A 226 -5.60 7.00 10.19
CA GLY A 226 -5.59 6.73 8.76
C GLY A 226 -6.16 7.84 7.87
N PRO A 227 -7.45 8.22 8.02
CA PRO A 227 -8.05 9.28 7.21
C PRO A 227 -7.41 10.65 7.46
N PHE A 228 -6.95 10.92 8.69
CA PHE A 228 -6.22 12.14 9.01
C PHE A 228 -4.89 12.23 8.24
N ILE A 229 -4.10 11.15 8.23
CA ILE A 229 -2.84 11.07 7.47
C ILE A 229 -3.09 11.33 5.99
N ILE A 230 -4.12 10.70 5.40
CA ILE A 230 -4.44 10.89 3.98
C ILE A 230 -4.83 12.34 3.69
N ALA A 231 -5.69 12.93 4.52
CA ALA A 231 -6.08 14.33 4.39
C ALA A 231 -4.88 15.28 4.56
N TYR A 232 -3.97 15.00 5.50
CA TYR A 232 -2.75 15.77 5.74
C TYR A 232 -1.80 15.73 4.54
N ILE A 233 -1.54 14.54 3.99
CA ILE A 233 -0.74 14.38 2.77
C ILE A 233 -1.40 15.12 1.60
N TYR A 234 -2.73 15.10 1.50
CA TYR A 234 -3.45 15.84 0.47
C TYR A 234 -3.32 17.37 0.60
N GLU A 235 -3.37 17.91 1.82
CA GLU A 235 -3.15 19.35 2.02
C GLU A 235 -1.69 19.74 1.73
N ILE A 236 -0.69 18.88 1.98
CA ILE A 236 0.67 19.12 1.48
C ILE A 236 0.69 19.10 -0.05
N TYR A 237 0.05 18.13 -0.68
CA TYR A 237 -0.01 17.97 -2.13
C TYR A 237 -0.55 19.21 -2.85
N LYS A 238 -1.62 19.82 -2.32
CA LYS A 238 -2.22 21.05 -2.87
C LYS A 238 -1.29 22.25 -2.89
N ASN A 239 -0.35 22.30 -1.94
CA ASN A 239 0.58 23.41 -1.79
C ASN A 239 1.87 23.25 -2.63
N LEU A 240 1.96 22.20 -3.45
CA LEU A 240 3.08 21.93 -4.35
C LEU A 240 2.71 22.27 -5.79
N SER A 241 3.67 22.80 -6.56
CA SER A 241 3.46 23.07 -7.98
C SER A 241 3.55 21.77 -8.79
N VAL A 242 2.61 21.60 -9.71
CA VAL A 242 2.63 20.45 -10.62
C VAL A 242 3.57 20.77 -11.79
N PRO A 243 4.57 19.92 -12.07
CA PRO A 243 5.48 20.13 -13.19
C PRO A 243 4.80 19.85 -14.55
N ASP A 244 5.02 20.73 -15.53
CA ASP A 244 4.50 20.54 -16.89
C ASP A 244 5.22 19.42 -17.64
N LYS A 245 6.55 19.34 -17.48
CA LYS A 245 7.43 18.36 -18.14
C LYS A 245 7.97 17.34 -17.16
N VAL A 246 7.65 16.08 -17.42
CA VAL A 246 8.04 14.94 -16.58
C VAL A 246 9.33 14.33 -17.12
N LYS A 247 10.43 14.45 -16.37
CA LYS A 247 11.70 13.79 -16.68
C LYS A 247 11.66 12.38 -16.11
N ARG A 248 11.64 11.37 -16.99
CA ARG A 248 11.74 9.96 -16.61
C ARG A 248 13.20 9.63 -16.26
N PRO A 249 13.51 9.24 -15.02
CA PRO A 249 14.89 9.02 -14.64
C PRO A 249 15.30 7.59 -15.03
N MET A 250 15.79 7.43 -16.26
CA MET A 250 16.11 6.13 -16.87
C MET A 250 17.01 5.24 -16.02
N ILE A 251 17.96 5.82 -15.29
CA ILE A 251 18.88 5.10 -14.39
C ILE A 251 18.10 4.23 -13.40
N TRP A 252 17.03 4.75 -12.79
CA TRP A 252 16.25 4.00 -11.80
C TRP A 252 15.43 2.88 -12.43
N ILE A 253 14.99 3.05 -13.68
CA ILE A 253 14.28 2.01 -14.42
C ILE A 253 15.25 0.88 -14.73
N ILE A 254 16.46 1.20 -15.19
CA ILE A 254 17.52 0.22 -15.49
C ILE A 254 17.92 -0.53 -14.20
N LEU A 255 18.16 0.19 -13.10
CA LEU A 255 18.46 -0.43 -11.81
C LEU A 255 17.33 -1.36 -11.36
N SER A 256 16.07 -0.94 -11.48
CA SER A 256 14.93 -1.80 -11.15
C SER A 256 14.90 -3.08 -11.99
N ILE A 257 15.15 -3.00 -13.30
CA ILE A 257 15.21 -4.19 -14.17
C ILE A 257 16.35 -5.13 -13.74
N ILE A 258 17.56 -4.60 -13.55
CA ILE A 258 18.74 -5.38 -13.13
C ILE A 258 18.48 -6.05 -11.78
N GLY A 259 18.00 -5.28 -10.79
CA GLY A 259 17.70 -5.81 -9.47
C GLY A 259 16.57 -6.84 -9.48
N GLY A 260 15.58 -6.69 -10.36
CA GLY A 260 14.54 -7.69 -10.57
C GLY A 260 15.08 -9.01 -11.11
N ILE A 261 15.97 -8.95 -12.11
CA ILE A 261 16.65 -10.14 -12.65
C ILE A 261 17.48 -10.82 -11.54
N LEU A 262 18.27 -10.05 -10.79
CA LEU A 262 19.07 -10.58 -9.68
C LEU A 262 18.22 -11.22 -8.59
N LEU A 263 17.06 -10.64 -8.25
CA LEU A 263 16.13 -11.22 -7.28
C LEU A 263 15.52 -12.53 -7.78
N VAL A 264 15.12 -12.61 -9.05
CA VAL A 264 14.59 -13.86 -9.64
C VAL A 264 15.65 -14.95 -9.62
N ILE A 265 16.88 -14.64 -10.01
CA ILE A 265 18.01 -15.56 -9.95
C ILE A 265 18.28 -16.00 -8.49
N GLY A 266 18.32 -15.05 -7.57
CA GLY A 266 18.52 -15.32 -6.14
C GLY A 266 17.41 -16.20 -5.54
N LEU A 267 16.15 -15.95 -5.88
CA LEU A 267 15.01 -16.78 -5.47
C LEU A 267 15.11 -18.19 -6.04
N PHE A 268 15.51 -18.33 -7.30
CA PHE A 268 15.72 -19.65 -7.92
C PHE A 268 16.79 -20.46 -7.18
N PHE A 269 17.95 -19.85 -6.89
CA PHE A 269 19.01 -20.50 -6.12
C PHE A 269 18.58 -20.82 -4.68
N ALA A 270 17.88 -19.90 -4.01
CA ALA A 270 17.34 -20.15 -2.67
C ALA A 270 16.34 -21.31 -2.65
N MET A 271 15.43 -21.37 -3.63
CA MET A 271 14.49 -22.50 -3.76
C MET A 271 15.21 -23.82 -4.05
N SER A 272 16.20 -23.81 -4.94
CA SER A 272 17.02 -25.00 -5.24
C SER A 272 17.78 -25.49 -4.00
N ALA A 273 18.35 -24.58 -3.20
CA ALA A 273 19.01 -24.91 -1.94
C ALA A 273 18.03 -25.48 -0.90
N ILE A 274 16.81 -24.94 -0.81
CA ILE A 274 15.75 -25.47 0.08
C ILE A 274 15.30 -26.86 -0.38
N MET A 275 15.17 -27.10 -1.69
CA MET A 275 14.76 -28.40 -2.23
C MET A 275 15.84 -29.48 -2.11
N SER A 276 17.11 -29.10 -2.25
CA SER A 276 18.26 -30.01 -2.15
C SER A 276 18.69 -30.28 -0.71
N SER A 277 18.29 -29.43 0.24
CA SER A 277 18.52 -29.67 1.65
C SER A 277 17.44 -30.56 2.26
N ASN A 278 17.83 -31.41 3.22
CA ASN A 278 16.89 -32.15 4.08
C ASN A 278 16.06 -31.21 4.99
N LEU A 279 16.12 -29.89 4.81
CA LEU A 279 15.37 -28.91 5.60
C LEU A 279 13.86 -29.11 5.46
N LEU A 280 13.33 -29.33 4.25
CA LEU A 280 11.88 -29.48 4.07
C LEU A 280 11.33 -30.74 4.76
N PRO A 281 11.93 -31.94 4.59
CA PRO A 281 11.55 -33.13 5.36
C PRO A 281 11.70 -32.94 6.87
N THR A 282 12.79 -32.30 7.32
CA THR A 282 13.05 -32.09 8.76
C THR A 282 12.05 -31.12 9.38
N LEU A 283 11.70 -30.03 8.69
CA LEU A 283 10.68 -29.07 9.13
C LEU A 283 9.29 -29.71 9.17
N LEU A 284 8.95 -30.53 8.16
CA LEU A 284 7.70 -31.28 8.14
C LEU A 284 7.64 -32.29 9.31
N GLN A 285 8.72 -33.03 9.56
CA GLN A 285 8.79 -33.93 10.71
C GLN A 285 8.70 -33.18 12.04
N GLN A 286 9.35 -32.01 12.18
CA GLN A 286 9.24 -31.19 13.38
C GLN A 286 7.83 -30.61 13.59
N MET A 287 7.12 -30.25 12.51
CA MET A 287 5.73 -29.79 12.60
C MET A 287 4.77 -30.94 12.95
N LEU A 288 5.02 -32.15 12.44
CA LEU A 288 4.21 -33.34 12.74
C LEU A 288 4.50 -33.93 14.13
N ASN A 289 5.75 -33.87 14.58
CA ASN A 289 6.19 -34.42 15.88
C ASN A 289 6.06 -33.43 17.04
N LYS A 290 5.73 -32.16 16.77
CA LYS A 290 5.37 -31.24 17.86
C LYS A 290 4.09 -31.75 18.50
N PRO A 291 4.09 -32.16 19.78
CA PRO A 291 2.87 -32.56 20.45
C PRO A 291 1.91 -31.37 20.38
N VAL A 292 0.71 -31.62 19.85
CA VAL A 292 -0.42 -30.72 20.02
C VAL A 292 -0.71 -30.77 21.52
N TYR A 293 -0.06 -29.91 22.29
CA TYR A 293 -0.41 -29.74 23.69
C TYR A 293 -1.90 -29.38 23.71
N PRO A 294 -2.76 -30.17 24.36
CA PRO A 294 -4.13 -29.75 24.60
C PRO A 294 -4.06 -28.60 25.60
N THR A 295 -3.89 -27.37 25.11
CA THR A 295 -4.24 -26.17 25.86
C THR A 295 -5.77 -26.07 25.86
N LEU A 296 -6.40 -26.99 26.59
CA LEU A 296 -7.81 -26.96 26.94
C LEU A 296 -7.91 -27.37 28.40
N PHE A 297 -8.37 -26.42 29.20
CA PHE A 297 -8.79 -26.50 30.62
C PHE A 297 -7.68 -26.41 31.68
N LEU A 298 -7.37 -25.18 32.06
CA LEU A 298 -7.36 -24.73 33.47
C LEU A 298 -7.91 -23.30 33.53
#